data_AF-A0A835S378-F1
#
_entry.id   AF-A0A835S378-F1
#
_cell.length_a   1.000
_cell.length_b   1.000
_cell.length_c   1.000
_cell.angle_alpha   90.00
_cell.angle_beta   90.00
_cell.angle_gamma   90.00
#
_symmetry.space_group_name_H-M   'P 1'
#
loop_
_entity.id
_entity.type
_entity.pdbx_description
1 polymer ?
#
loop_
_entity_poly.entity_id
_entity_poly.type
_entity_poly.pdbx_seq_one_letter_code
_entity_poly.pdbx_strand_id
1 'polypeptide(L)'
;MEDYLNISMRSSLLPVLFCVSYVKIKDVPREVFDWVTTFPEVTKASSRIGRIMNDFVSDEHEQKEKHVANVVQCYLRQYGCTNEVAHEKLKEMVEKLWRVFSQELLRLRNIPLSFIWIIINHARVCNLFYLNKDEYTNVGEDMKDYVNSVMVENVTSI
;
A
#
# COMPACT_ATOMS: atom_id res chain seq x y z
N MET A 1 4.20 -11.66 13.74
CA MET A 1 3.62 -11.01 12.53
C MET A 1 3.28 -9.54 12.78
N GLU A 2 2.54 -9.21 13.84
CA GLU A 2 2.22 -7.81 14.20
C GLU A 2 3.47 -6.93 14.34
N ASP A 3 4.50 -7.40 15.05
CA ASP A 3 5.78 -6.68 15.21
C ASP A 3 6.48 -6.43 13.87
N TYR A 4 6.46 -7.44 12.99
CA TYR A 4 7.00 -7.32 11.65
C TYR A 4 6.27 -6.22 10.89
N LEU A 5 4.93 -6.23 10.85
CA LEU A 5 4.14 -5.23 10.13
C LEU A 5 4.35 -3.81 10.69
N ASN A 6 4.49 -3.67 12.01
CA ASN A 6 4.74 -2.36 12.63
C ASN A 6 6.09 -1.76 12.22
N ILE A 7 7.09 -2.61 11.93
CA ILE A 7 8.40 -2.17 11.44
C ILE A 7 8.38 -2.00 9.91
N SER A 8 7.92 -3.02 9.17
CA SER A 8 7.98 -3.10 7.71
C SER A 8 6.98 -2.18 7.00
N MET A 9 5.94 -1.69 7.69
CA MET A 9 5.11 -0.62 7.12
C MET A 9 5.92 0.66 6.86
N ARG A 10 7.00 0.92 7.61
CA ARG A 10 7.89 2.07 7.37
C ARG A 10 8.79 1.88 6.15
N SER A 11 9.18 0.63 5.85
CA SER A 11 9.97 0.30 4.65
C SER A 11 9.12 0.21 3.37
N SER A 12 7.79 0.38 3.45
CA SER A 12 6.90 0.46 2.27
C SER A 12 7.08 1.71 1.41
N LEU A 13 7.94 2.65 1.83
CA LEU A 13 8.18 3.96 1.19
C LEU A 13 6.96 4.91 1.19
N LEU A 14 5.74 4.40 1.36
CA LEU A 14 4.50 5.17 1.47
C LEU A 14 4.57 6.34 2.47
N PRO A 15 5.11 6.21 3.70
CA PRO A 15 5.23 7.34 4.62
C PRO A 15 6.01 8.53 4.02
N VAL A 16 7.09 8.22 3.30
CA VAL A 16 7.92 9.22 2.62
C VAL A 16 7.20 9.79 1.42
N LEU A 17 6.54 8.95 0.62
CA LEU A 17 5.80 9.37 -0.56
C LEU A 17 4.64 10.32 -0.22
N PHE A 18 3.94 10.11 0.91
CA PHE A 18 2.94 11.06 1.39
C PHE A 18 3.55 12.45 1.62
N CYS A 19 4.67 12.50 2.36
CA CYS A 19 5.35 13.76 2.66
C CYS A 19 5.83 14.47 1.39
N VAL A 20 6.47 13.72 0.47
CA VAL A 20 6.97 14.27 -0.81
C VAL A 20 5.83 14.77 -1.70
N SER A 21 4.71 14.05 -1.73
CA SER A 21 3.54 14.44 -2.52
C SER A 21 2.92 15.74 -2.02
N TYR A 22 2.99 16.02 -0.71
CA TYR A 22 2.43 17.23 -0.12
C TYR A 22 3.28 18.46 -0.42
N VAL A 23 4.61 18.33 -0.49
CA VAL A 23 5.51 19.46 -0.83
C VAL A 23 5.17 20.11 -2.17
N LYS A 24 4.55 19.37 -3.10
CA LYS A 24 4.16 19.89 -4.43
C LYS A 24 2.85 20.69 -4.42
N ILE A 25 2.08 20.65 -3.34
CA ILE A 25 0.86 21.45 -3.20
C ILE A 25 1.26 22.87 -2.81
N LYS A 26 0.71 23.89 -3.50
CA LYS A 26 0.89 25.28 -3.08
C LYS A 26 0.13 25.52 -1.78
N ASP A 27 0.74 26.31 -0.89
CA ASP A 27 0.11 26.77 0.36
C ASP A 27 -0.36 25.64 1.30
N VAL A 28 0.44 24.57 1.45
CA VAL A 28 0.16 23.53 2.45
C VAL A 28 0.10 24.15 3.84
N PRO A 29 -1.03 24.03 4.55
CA PRO A 29 -1.09 24.46 5.95
C PRO A 29 -0.09 23.64 6.77
N ARG A 30 0.73 24.31 7.58
CA ARG A 30 1.72 23.65 8.45
C ARG A 30 1.10 22.53 9.28
N GLU A 31 -0.11 22.75 9.80
CA GLU A 31 -0.86 21.78 10.60
C GLU A 31 -1.12 20.47 9.85
N VAL A 32 -1.40 20.53 8.54
CA VAL A 32 -1.62 19.34 7.70
C VAL A 32 -0.30 18.58 7.50
N PHE A 33 0.80 19.32 7.30
CA PHE A 33 2.12 18.72 7.19
C PHE A 33 2.57 18.06 8.50
N ASP A 34 2.43 18.77 9.62
CA ASP A 34 2.74 18.26 10.96
C ASP A 34 1.88 17.01 11.24
N TRP A 35 0.58 17.07 10.95
CA TRP A 35 -0.33 15.92 11.09
C TRP A 35 0.13 14.69 10.30
N VAL A 36 0.46 14.82 9.00
CA VAL A 36 0.87 13.65 8.20
C VAL A 36 2.19 13.05 8.68
N THR A 37 3.12 13.88 9.20
CA THR A 37 4.40 13.40 9.74
C THR A 37 4.25 12.61 11.03
N THR A 38 3.12 12.74 11.75
CA THR A 38 2.77 11.85 12.88
C THR A 38 2.43 10.42 12.42
N PHE A 39 2.32 10.20 11.11
CA PHE A 39 1.94 8.94 10.49
C PHE A 39 0.56 8.45 10.99
N PRO A 40 -0.51 9.20 10.67
CA PRO A 40 -1.86 8.92 11.18
C PRO A 40 -2.39 7.55 10.73
N GLU A 41 -3.40 7.01 11.41
CA GLU A 41 -3.90 5.65 11.14
C GLU A 41 -4.34 5.41 9.70
N VAL A 42 -4.87 6.43 9.00
CA VAL A 42 -5.18 6.32 7.56
C VAL A 42 -3.93 5.98 6.73
N THR A 43 -2.78 6.58 7.04
CA THR A 43 -1.51 6.32 6.33
C THR A 43 -0.89 5.00 6.77
N LYS A 44 -1.03 4.62 8.05
CA LYS A 44 -0.61 3.30 8.55
C LYS A 44 -1.43 2.18 7.89
N ALA A 45 -2.75 2.33 7.79
CA ALA A 45 -3.63 1.36 7.14
C ALA A 45 -3.24 1.16 5.67
N SER A 46 -3.06 2.25 4.93
CA SER A 46 -2.55 2.19 3.54
C SER A 46 -1.19 1.50 3.45
N SER A 47 -0.26 1.82 4.36
CA SER A 47 1.09 1.23 4.38
C SER A 47 1.07 -0.26 4.71
N ARG A 48 0.19 -0.70 5.62
CA ARG A 48 0.00 -2.11 5.95
C ARG A 48 -0.62 -2.87 4.78
N ILE A 49 -1.60 -2.29 4.08
CA ILE A 49 -2.17 -2.88 2.86
C ILE A 49 -1.07 -3.12 1.83
N GLY A 50 -0.31 -2.07 1.47
CA GLY A 50 0.76 -2.17 0.49
C GLY A 50 1.84 -3.17 0.89
N ARG A 51 2.23 -3.18 2.17
CA ARG A 51 3.23 -4.12 2.70
C ARG A 51 2.75 -5.58 2.61
N ILE A 52 1.53 -5.87 3.06
CA ILE A 52 1.00 -7.24 3.00
C ILE A 52 0.87 -7.71 1.55
N MET A 53 0.34 -6.87 0.67
CA MET A 53 0.19 -7.23 -0.75
C MET A 53 1.53 -7.46 -1.44
N ASN A 54 2.53 -6.61 -1.18
CA ASN A 54 3.87 -6.78 -1.71
C ASN A 54 4.50 -8.09 -1.25
N ASP A 55 4.55 -8.33 0.06
CA ASP A 55 5.10 -9.57 0.64
C ASP A 55 4.36 -10.82 0.14
N PHE A 56 3.05 -10.71 -0.15
CA PHE A 56 2.25 -11.82 -0.67
C PHE A 56 2.69 -12.22 -2.08
N VAL A 57 2.87 -11.25 -2.98
CA VAL A 57 3.26 -11.53 -4.36
C VAL A 57 4.76 -11.83 -4.51
N SER A 58 5.58 -11.44 -3.53
CA SER A 58 7.03 -11.69 -3.53
C SER A 58 7.45 -12.93 -2.73
N ASP A 59 6.58 -13.54 -1.91
CA ASP A 59 6.94 -14.61 -0.97
C ASP A 59 7.76 -15.73 -1.62
N GLU A 60 7.29 -16.28 -2.75
CA GLU A 60 8.00 -17.38 -3.42
C GLU A 60 9.41 -16.98 -3.87
N HIS A 61 9.57 -15.77 -4.41
CA HIS A 61 10.87 -15.26 -4.84
C HIS A 61 11.77 -14.99 -3.64
N GLU A 62 11.25 -14.34 -2.60
CA GLU A 62 11.98 -14.05 -1.36
C GLU A 62 12.43 -15.33 -0.64
N GLN A 63 11.63 -16.40 -0.65
CA GLN A 63 12.03 -17.69 -0.10
C GLN A 63 13.17 -18.33 -0.89
N LYS A 64 13.18 -18.23 -2.23
CA LYS A 64 14.28 -18.73 -3.07
C LYS A 64 15.59 -18.00 -2.78
N GLU A 65 15.51 -16.68 -2.60
CA GLU A 65 16.64 -15.81 -2.25
C GLU A 65 17.01 -15.88 -0.76
N LYS A 66 16.34 -16.73 0.03
CA LYS A 66 16.59 -16.95 1.47
C LYS A 66 16.44 -15.68 2.30
N HIS A 67 15.51 -14.80 1.93
CA HIS A 67 15.13 -13.68 2.77
C HIS A 67 14.54 -14.17 4.10
N VAL A 68 14.98 -13.55 5.19
CA VAL A 68 14.77 -14.06 6.55
C VAL A 68 13.34 -13.84 7.05
N ALA A 69 12.64 -12.80 6.57
CA ALA A 69 11.32 -12.44 7.06
C ALA A 69 10.48 -11.68 6.03
N ASN A 70 9.27 -12.19 5.81
CA ASN A 70 8.14 -11.46 5.24
C ASN A 70 6.87 -11.79 6.05
N VAL A 71 5.75 -11.13 5.75
CA VAL A 71 4.52 -11.31 6.54
C VAL A 71 3.99 -12.75 6.49
N VAL A 72 4.13 -13.46 5.36
CA VAL A 72 3.67 -14.84 5.18
C VAL A 72 4.44 -15.77 6.11
N GLN A 73 5.78 -15.72 6.08
CA GLN A 73 6.63 -16.50 6.97
C GLN A 73 6.42 -16.15 8.45
N CYS A 74 6.21 -14.86 8.75
CA CYS A 74 5.89 -14.43 10.10
C CYS A 74 4.56 -15.02 10.60
N TYR A 75 3.56 -15.13 9.72
CA TYR A 75 2.26 -15.70 10.05
C TYR A 75 2.37 -17.20 10.29
N LEU A 76 3.03 -17.93 9.39
CA LEU A 76 3.26 -19.37 9.51
C LEU A 76 3.99 -19.72 10.80
N ARG A 77 5.06 -18.99 11.15
CA ARG A 77 5.80 -19.21 12.40
C ARG A 77 4.97 -18.92 13.64
N GLN A 78 4.10 -17.91 13.59
CA GLN A 78 3.28 -17.52 14.74
C GLN A 78 2.13 -18.50 15.02
N TYR A 79 1.54 -19.08 13.97
CA TYR A 79 0.32 -19.89 14.10
C TYR A 79 0.50 -21.37 13.74
N GLY A 80 1.64 -21.77 13.19
CA GLY A 80 1.93 -23.16 12.84
C GLY A 80 0.98 -23.75 11.78
N CYS A 81 0.38 -22.90 10.94
CA CYS A 81 -0.61 -23.31 9.94
C CYS A 81 0.04 -23.61 8.57
N THR A 82 -0.78 -24.02 7.60
CA THR A 82 -0.33 -24.19 6.20
C THR A 82 -0.26 -22.85 5.47
N ASN A 83 0.39 -22.84 4.30
CA ASN A 83 0.46 -21.67 3.41
C ASN A 83 -0.93 -21.20 2.98
N GLU A 84 -1.83 -22.13 2.66
CA GLU A 84 -3.18 -21.82 2.20
C GLU A 84 -3.97 -21.07 3.30
N VAL A 85 -3.87 -21.54 4.54
CA VAL A 85 -4.51 -20.90 5.70
C VAL A 85 -3.89 -19.52 5.96
N ALA A 86 -2.56 -19.39 5.89
CA ALA A 86 -1.90 -18.10 6.05
C ALA A 86 -2.35 -17.11 4.96
N HIS A 87 -2.44 -17.56 3.71
CA HIS A 87 -2.87 -16.75 2.58
C HIS A 87 -4.32 -16.26 2.72
N GLU A 88 -5.24 -17.15 3.10
CA GLU A 88 -6.63 -16.78 3.35
C GLU A 88 -6.73 -15.71 4.45
N LYS A 89 -6.01 -15.92 5.56
CA LYS A 89 -6.05 -15.00 6.70
C LYS A 89 -5.40 -13.64 6.41
N LEU A 90 -4.35 -13.61 5.61
CA LEU A 90 -3.73 -12.36 5.17
C LEU A 90 -4.63 -11.59 4.20
N LYS A 91 -5.38 -12.27 3.33
CA LYS A 91 -6.41 -11.62 2.49
C LYS A 91 -7.54 -11.02 3.33
N GLU A 92 -8.07 -11.75 4.30
CA GLU A 92 -9.05 -11.21 5.27
C GLU A 92 -8.50 -9.98 6.01
N MET A 93 -7.21 -9.99 6.36
CA MET A 93 -6.55 -8.86 7.01
C MET A 93 -6.49 -7.63 6.09
N VAL A 94 -6.16 -7.81 4.81
CA VAL A 94 -6.18 -6.73 3.81
C VAL A 94 -7.58 -6.14 3.67
N GLU A 95 -8.62 -6.97 3.57
CA GLU A 95 -10.01 -6.51 3.52
C GLU A 95 -10.40 -5.71 4.76
N LYS A 96 -10.01 -6.18 5.94
CA LYS A 96 -10.24 -5.46 7.20
C LYS A 96 -9.51 -4.11 7.21
N LEU A 97 -8.26 -4.06 6.73
CA LEU A 97 -7.49 -2.83 6.64
C LEU A 97 -8.12 -1.83 5.65
N TRP A 98 -8.70 -2.28 4.54
CA TRP A 98 -9.46 -1.41 3.63
C TRP A 98 -10.69 -0.79 4.29
N ARG A 99 -11.38 -1.55 5.16
CA ARG A 99 -12.50 -1.01 5.96
C ARG A 99 -12.01 0.03 6.96
N VAL A 100 -10.92 -0.23 7.66
CA VAL A 100 -10.29 0.74 8.58
C VAL A 100 -9.88 2.00 7.83
N PHE A 101 -9.17 1.85 6.70
CA PHE A 101 -8.78 2.96 5.83
C PHE A 101 -9.97 3.82 5.43
N SER A 102 -11.06 3.19 4.97
CA SER A 102 -12.28 3.87 4.56
C SER A 102 -12.95 4.62 5.73
N GLN A 103 -12.98 4.02 6.92
CA GLN A 103 -13.52 4.67 8.13
C GLN A 103 -12.67 5.86 8.58
N GLU A 104 -11.34 5.74 8.52
CA GLU A 104 -10.42 6.83 8.84
C GLU A 104 -10.58 8.00 7.87
N LEU A 105 -10.80 7.75 6.57
CA LEU A 105 -11.07 8.82 5.60
C LEU A 105 -12.29 9.68 5.98
N LEU A 106 -13.35 9.07 6.54
CA LEU A 106 -14.55 9.79 6.99
C LEU A 106 -14.30 10.71 8.19
N ARG A 107 -13.20 10.49 8.92
CA ARG A 107 -12.76 11.31 10.06
C ARG A 107 -11.95 12.54 9.63
N LEU A 108 -11.46 12.59 8.39
CA LEU A 108 -10.60 13.66 7.87
C LEU A 108 -11.37 14.93 7.45
N ARG A 109 -12.47 15.28 8.14
CA ARG A 109 -13.37 16.38 7.73
C ARG A 109 -12.71 17.76 7.69
N ASN A 110 -11.64 17.95 8.48
CA ASN A 110 -10.91 19.21 8.57
C ASN A 110 -9.68 19.24 7.64
N ILE A 111 -9.42 18.18 6.88
CA ILE A 111 -8.30 18.10 5.95
C ILE A 111 -8.80 18.46 4.54
N PRO A 112 -8.11 19.34 3.79
CA PRO A 112 -8.54 19.68 2.43
C PRO A 112 -8.53 18.46 1.51
N LEU A 113 -9.51 18.40 0.60
CA LEU A 113 -9.72 17.24 -0.28
C LEU A 113 -8.50 16.90 -1.13
N SER A 114 -7.68 17.88 -1.53
CA SER A 114 -6.43 17.66 -2.27
C SER A 114 -5.46 16.72 -1.55
N PHE A 115 -5.36 16.82 -0.23
CA PHE A 115 -4.51 15.95 0.60
C PHE A 115 -5.11 14.57 0.78
N ILE A 116 -6.43 14.49 0.92
CA ILE A 116 -7.17 13.23 1.04
C ILE A 116 -7.01 12.42 -0.25
N TRP A 117 -7.10 13.06 -1.41
CA TRP A 117 -6.90 12.39 -2.70
C TRP A 117 -5.53 11.77 -2.86
N ILE A 118 -4.48 12.42 -2.37
CA ILE A 118 -3.13 11.84 -2.35
C ILE A 118 -3.11 10.56 -1.50
N ILE A 119 -3.73 10.57 -0.32
CA ILE A 119 -3.82 9.40 0.55
C ILE A 119 -4.51 8.22 -0.16
N ILE A 120 -5.66 8.51 -0.79
CA ILE A 120 -6.44 7.54 -1.55
C ILE A 120 -5.63 6.97 -2.72
N ASN A 121 -4.97 7.83 -3.50
CA ASN A 121 -4.28 7.41 -4.72
C ASN A 121 -3.03 6.56 -4.42
N HIS A 122 -2.33 6.83 -3.32
CA HIS A 122 -1.24 5.96 -2.85
C HIS A 122 -1.74 4.57 -2.44
N ALA A 123 -2.85 4.47 -1.71
CA ALA A 123 -3.42 3.15 -1.40
C ALA A 123 -3.84 2.41 -2.68
N ARG A 124 -4.43 3.11 -3.66
CA ARG A 124 -4.82 2.56 -4.96
C ARG A 124 -3.63 2.11 -5.79
N VAL A 125 -2.54 2.87 -5.82
CA VAL A 125 -1.37 2.50 -6.64
C VAL A 125 -0.68 1.26 -6.08
N CYS A 126 -0.60 1.10 -4.76
CA CYS A 126 -0.11 -0.15 -4.16
C CYS A 126 -0.99 -1.33 -4.53
N ASN A 127 -2.32 -1.15 -4.53
CA ASN A 127 -3.22 -2.19 -4.98
C ASN A 127 -2.99 -2.52 -6.47
N LEU A 128 -2.83 -1.51 -7.32
CA LEU A 128 -2.55 -1.69 -8.74
C LEU A 128 -1.26 -2.49 -8.97
N PHE A 129 -0.18 -2.14 -8.25
CA PHE A 129 1.12 -2.80 -8.41
C PHE A 129 1.17 -4.24 -7.92
N TYR A 130 0.32 -4.60 -6.94
CA TYR A 130 0.45 -5.87 -6.23
C TYR A 130 -0.84 -6.70 -6.23
N LEU A 131 -1.80 -6.39 -7.12
CA LEU A 131 -3.09 -7.09 -7.15
C LEU A 131 -2.93 -8.59 -7.43
N ASN A 132 -2.08 -8.92 -8.42
CA ASN A 132 -1.91 -10.27 -8.92
C ASN A 132 -0.46 -10.77 -8.81
N LYS A 133 0.51 -9.89 -9.08
CA LYS A 133 1.94 -10.15 -9.08
C LYS A 133 2.70 -8.84 -8.80
N ASP A 134 4.02 -8.89 -8.64
CA ASP A 134 4.84 -7.69 -8.52
C ASP A 134 5.03 -7.00 -9.87
N GLU A 135 4.04 -6.20 -10.27
CA GLU A 135 4.04 -5.41 -11.52
C GLU A 135 4.98 -4.19 -11.45
N TYR A 136 5.46 -3.84 -10.26
CA TYR A 136 6.40 -2.73 -10.10
C TYR A 136 7.82 -3.15 -10.49
N THR A 137 8.27 -4.31 -9.99
CA THR A 137 9.59 -4.86 -10.32
C THR A 137 9.57 -5.60 -11.67
N ASN A 138 8.52 -6.40 -11.90
CA ASN A 138 8.40 -7.29 -13.05
C ASN A 138 7.23 -6.88 -13.93
N VAL A 139 7.42 -5.79 -14.68
CA VAL A 139 6.38 -5.19 -15.54
C VAL A 139 5.83 -6.20 -16.55
N GLY A 140 4.60 -6.63 -16.32
CA GLY A 140 3.79 -7.49 -17.17
C GLY A 140 2.93 -6.71 -18.15
N GLU A 141 2.11 -7.44 -18.92
CA GLU A 141 1.24 -6.83 -19.93
C GLU A 141 0.21 -5.88 -19.33
N ASP A 142 -0.43 -6.23 -18.20
CA ASP A 142 -1.42 -5.35 -17.54
C ASP A 142 -0.85 -3.95 -17.28
N MET A 143 0.36 -3.85 -16.71
CA MET A 143 1.00 -2.56 -16.44
C MET A 143 1.41 -1.82 -17.72
N LYS A 144 1.87 -2.54 -18.76
CA LYS A 144 2.17 -1.93 -20.06
C LYS A 144 0.92 -1.35 -20.71
N ASP A 145 -0.20 -2.07 -20.65
CA ASP A 145 -1.49 -1.62 -21.17
C ASP A 145 -1.99 -0.38 -20.42
N TYR A 146 -1.85 -0.34 -19.10
CA TYR A 146 -2.14 0.87 -18.32
C TYR A 146 -1.26 2.06 -18.72
N VAL A 147 0.05 1.85 -18.91
CA VAL A 147 0.94 2.93 -19.34
C VAL A 147 0.61 3.39 -20.76
N ASN A 148 0.37 2.47 -21.69
CA ASN A 148 0.00 2.79 -23.06
C ASN A 148 -1.30 3.61 -23.12
N SER A 149 -2.34 3.15 -22.44
CA SER A 149 -3.65 3.83 -22.44
C SER A 149 -3.61 5.23 -21.81
N VAL A 150 -2.76 5.46 -20.81
CA VAL A 150 -2.69 6.76 -20.10
C VAL A 150 -1.68 7.72 -20.71
N MET A 151 -0.57 7.22 -21.28
CA MET A 151 0.59 8.04 -21.65
C MET A 151 0.93 8.03 -23.14
N VAL A 152 0.37 7.09 -23.92
CA VAL A 152 0.70 6.92 -25.35
C VAL A 152 -0.53 7.13 -26.22
N GLU A 153 -1.64 6.48 -25.89
CA GLU A 153 -2.87 6.56 -26.67
C GLU A 153 -3.60 7.88 -26.41
N ASN A 154 -4.05 8.52 -27.49
CA ASN A 154 -4.95 9.66 -27.37
C ASN A 154 -6.36 9.15 -27.10
N VAL A 155 -7.06 9.76 -26.15
CA VAL A 155 -8.51 9.56 -26.02
C VAL A 155 -9.16 10.19 -27.25
N THR A 156 -9.55 9.38 -28.23
CA THR A 156 -10.39 9.86 -29.34
C THR A 156 -11.76 10.20 -28.77
N SER A 157 -12.14 11.48 -28.85
CA SER A 157 -13.43 11.99 -28.43
C SER A 157 -14.58 11.19 -29.04
N ILE A 158 -15.59 10.87 -28.21
CA ILE A 158 -16.88 10.29 -28.62
C ILE A 158 -17.72 11.35 -29.34
#